data_AF-A0A662HE74-F1
#
_entry.id   AF-A0A662HE74-F1
#
_cell.length_a   1.000
_cell.length_b   1.000
_cell.length_c   1.000
_cell.angle_alpha   90.00
_cell.angle_beta   90.00
_cell.angle_gamma   90.00
#
_symmetry.space_group_name_H-M   'P 1'
#
loop_
_entity.id
_entity.type
_entity.pdbx_description
1 polymer ?
#
loop_
_entity_poly.entity_id
_entity_poly.type
_entity_poly.pdbx_seq_one_letter_code
_entity_poly.pdbx_strand_id
1 'polypeptide(L)'
;MESCKLFTESFIDACIDYKYLLDRGYYWESALNFVVTHYQLSKIQKNIMLRTIFSEDEIKERLAKTVSLNEVRNRILIVDGYNVLAT
;
A
#
# COMPACT_ATOMS: atom_id res chain seq x y z
N MET A 1 14.83 25.29 2.78
CA MET A 1 13.56 24.53 2.77
C MET A 1 13.51 23.82 1.43
N GLU A 2 14.18 22.67 1.33
CA GLU A 2 14.29 21.92 0.08
C GLU A 2 12.92 21.36 -0.28
N SER A 3 12.43 21.70 -1.47
CA SER A 3 11.32 21.02 -2.11
C SER A 3 11.72 19.58 -2.38
N CYS A 4 11.57 18.71 -1.38
CA CYS A 4 11.77 17.27 -1.54
C CYS A 4 10.67 16.78 -2.48
N LYS A 5 11.02 16.57 -3.76
CA LYS A 5 10.11 15.98 -4.75
C LYS A 5 9.74 14.59 -4.23
N LEU A 6 8.52 14.44 -3.71
CA LEU A 6 8.02 13.18 -3.15
C LEU A 6 7.97 12.06 -4.19
N PHE A 7 7.70 12.41 -5.44
CA PHE A 7 7.56 11.50 -6.58
C PHE A 7 8.68 11.76 -7.60
N THR A 8 9.87 11.23 -7.32
CA THR A 8 10.99 11.17 -8.28
C THR A 8 10.89 9.92 -9.13
N GLU A 9 11.62 9.86 -10.24
CA GLU A 9 11.77 8.63 -11.04
C GLU A 9 12.30 7.47 -10.17
N SER A 10 13.34 7.73 -9.37
CA SER A 10 13.89 6.79 -8.40
C SER A 10 12.85 6.26 -7.39
N PHE A 11 11.88 7.08 -6.98
CA PHE A 11 10.79 6.61 -6.13
C PHE A 11 9.84 5.67 -6.88
N ILE A 12 9.56 5.94 -8.15
CA ILE A 12 8.73 5.06 -8.98
C ILE A 12 9.43 3.71 -9.18
N ASP A 13 10.73 3.70 -9.47
CA ASP A 13 11.53 2.48 -9.60
C ASP A 13 11.49 1.67 -8.29
N ALA A 14 11.66 2.33 -7.14
CA ALA A 14 11.54 1.70 -5.84
C ALA A 14 10.15 1.06 -5.61
N CYS A 15 9.07 1.70 -6.08
CA CYS A 15 7.74 1.14 -5.98
C CYS A 15 7.59 -0.14 -6.81
N ILE A 16 8.15 -0.16 -8.02
CA ILE A 16 8.14 -1.31 -8.93
C ILE A 16 8.94 -2.47 -8.31
N ASP A 17 10.14 -2.21 -7.81
CA ASP A 17 10.99 -3.22 -7.18
C ASP A 17 10.36 -3.80 -5.91
N TYR A 18 9.75 -2.95 -5.09
CA TYR A 18 9.04 -3.42 -3.91
C TYR A 18 7.86 -4.32 -4.28
N LYS A 19 7.04 -3.92 -5.26
CA LYS A 19 5.94 -4.75 -5.76
C LYS A 19 6.45 -6.09 -6.30
N TYR A 20 7.53 -6.08 -7.08
CA TYR A 20 8.14 -7.29 -7.63
C TYR A 20 8.57 -8.28 -6.54
N LEU A 21 9.12 -7.80 -5.43
CA LEU A 21 9.46 -8.64 -4.28
C LEU A 21 8.21 -9.21 -3.60
N LEU A 22 7.18 -8.39 -3.38
CA LEU A 22 5.92 -8.85 -2.78
C LEU A 22 5.25 -9.94 -3.63
N ASP A 23 5.19 -9.75 -4.94
CA ASP A 23 4.61 -10.70 -5.89
C ASP A 23 5.35 -12.06 -5.91
N ARG A 24 6.58 -12.12 -5.38
CA ARG A 24 7.37 -13.35 -5.22
C ARG A 24 7.28 -13.97 -3.83
N GLY A 25 6.45 -13.44 -2.95
CA GLY A 25 6.25 -13.96 -1.60
C GLY A 25 7.35 -13.59 -0.61
N TYR A 26 8.15 -12.57 -0.89
CA TYR A 26 9.08 -12.03 0.11
C TYR A 26 8.28 -11.39 1.26
N TYR A 27 8.78 -11.53 2.49
CA TYR A 27 8.16 -10.91 3.66
C TYR A 27 8.16 -9.38 3.54
N TRP A 28 6.99 -8.76 3.65
CA TRP A 28 6.75 -7.35 3.32
C TRP A 28 7.70 -6.39 4.05
N GLU A 29 7.96 -6.62 5.34
CA GLU A 29 8.78 -5.71 6.14
C GLU A 29 10.25 -5.77 5.71
N SER A 30 10.74 -6.97 5.40
CA SER A 30 12.10 -7.17 4.90
C SER A 30 12.28 -6.55 3.52
N ALA A 31 11.33 -6.76 2.61
CA ALA A 31 11.34 -6.18 1.27
C ALA A 31 11.26 -4.65 1.31
N LEU A 32 10.37 -4.09 2.13
CA LEU A 32 10.22 -2.64 2.28
C LEU A 32 11.50 -1.99 2.82
N ASN A 33 12.08 -2.56 3.88
CA ASN A 33 13.31 -2.02 4.47
C ASN A 33 14.47 -2.09 3.48
N PHE A 34 14.60 -3.21 2.74
CA PHE A 34 15.62 -3.36 1.70
C PHE A 34 15.53 -2.27 0.63
N VAL A 35 14.35 -2.09 0.03
CA VAL A 35 14.14 -1.11 -1.05
C VAL A 35 14.32 0.33 -0.55
N VAL A 36 13.77 0.66 0.62
CA VAL A 36 13.92 2.00 1.21
C VAL A 36 15.39 2.35 1.44
N THR A 37 16.18 1.40 1.95
CA THR A 37 17.61 1.60 2.15
C THR A 37 18.36 1.70 0.82
N HIS A 38 18.04 0.85 -0.16
CA HIS A 38 18.68 0.85 -1.47
C HIS A 38 18.51 2.19 -2.22
N TYR A 39 17.30 2.74 -2.22
CA TYR A 39 16.96 3.99 -2.91
C TYR A 39 17.11 5.24 -2.04
N GLN A 40 17.60 5.11 -0.79
CA GLN A 40 17.75 6.20 0.18
C GLN A 40 16.45 7.01 0.39
N LEU A 41 15.32 6.30 0.51
CA LEU A 41 14.01 6.94 0.58
C LEU A 41 13.74 7.59 1.94
N SER A 42 13.01 8.70 1.91
CA SER A 42 12.56 9.38 3.12
C SER A 42 11.52 8.55 3.90
N LYS A 43 11.32 8.90 5.18
CA LYS A 43 10.26 8.31 6.01
C LYS A 43 8.86 8.48 5.39
N ILE A 44 8.62 9.60 4.72
CA ILE A 44 7.33 9.87 4.06
C ILE A 44 7.13 8.89 2.90
N GLN A 45 8.14 8.70 2.05
CA GLN A 45 8.11 7.75 0.94
C GLN A 45 7.93 6.31 1.42
N LYS A 46 8.65 5.90 2.48
CA LYS A 46 8.45 4.58 3.13
C LYS A 46 6.99 4.39 3.56
N ASN A 47 6.40 5.38 4.22
CA ASN A 47 5.02 5.31 4.70
C ASN A 47 4.00 5.25 3.55
N ILE A 48 4.27 5.94 2.44
CA ILE A 48 3.45 5.84 1.22
C ILE A 48 3.50 4.40 0.71
N MET A 49 4.70 3.87 0.45
CA MET A 49 4.87 2.50 -0.08
C MET A 49 4.18 1.45 0.79
N LEU A 50 4.35 1.54 2.12
CA LEU A 50 3.71 0.63 3.08
C LEU A 50 2.18 0.61 2.95
N ARG A 51 1.57 1.74 2.59
CA ARG A 51 0.11 1.90 2.55
C ARG A 51 -0.49 1.69 1.17
N THR A 52 0.32 1.76 0.11
CA THR A 52 -0.21 1.78 -1.27
C THR A 52 0.24 0.61 -2.13
N ILE A 53 1.25 -0.16 -1.73
CA ILE A 53 1.81 -1.22 -2.57
C ILE A 53 1.63 -2.57 -1.87
N PHE A 54 1.02 -3.50 -2.62
CA PHE A 54 0.66 -4.84 -2.17
C PHE A 54 0.93 -5.86 -3.28
N SER A 55 1.02 -7.13 -2.91
CA SER A 55 1.11 -8.22 -3.89
C SER A 55 -0.17 -8.35 -4.72
N GLU A 56 -0.07 -8.91 -5.93
CA GLU A 56 -1.23 -9.22 -6.78
C GLU A 56 -2.26 -10.09 -6.06
N ASP A 57 -1.80 -11.04 -5.24
CA ASP A 57 -2.68 -11.93 -4.50
C ASP A 57 -3.46 -11.19 -3.40
N GLU A 58 -2.80 -10.31 -2.64
CA GLU A 58 -3.47 -9.44 -1.67
C GLU A 58 -4.47 -8.49 -2.35
N ILE A 59 -4.11 -7.92 -3.51
CA ILE A 59 -4.99 -7.05 -4.29
C ILE A 59 -6.26 -7.81 -4.69
N LYS A 60 -6.11 -9.01 -5.26
CA LYS A 60 -7.24 -9.86 -5.65
C LYS A 60 -8.11 -10.23 -4.45
N GLU A 61 -7.50 -10.60 -3.32
CA GLU A 61 -8.23 -10.95 -2.09
C GLU A 61 -9.06 -9.77 -1.57
N ARG A 62 -8.49 -8.56 -1.58
CA ARG A 62 -9.19 -7.34 -1.16
C ARG A 62 -10.33 -6.98 -2.11
N LEU A 63 -10.08 -7.04 -3.41
CA LEU A 63 -11.11 -6.75 -4.42
C LEU A 63 -12.26 -7.77 -4.36
N ALA A 64 -11.97 -9.04 -4.08
CA ALA A 64 -13.00 -10.07 -3.91
C ALA A 64 -13.94 -9.82 -2.71
N LYS A 65 -13.52 -9.01 -1.72
CA LYS A 65 -14.35 -8.60 -0.57
C LYS A 65 -15.19 -7.35 -0.85
N THR A 66 -15.00 -6.69 -1.99
CA THR A 66 -15.78 -5.51 -2.35
C THR A 66 -17.19 -5.89 -2.75
N VAL A 67 -18.16 -5.03 -2.42
CA VAL A 67 -19.57 -5.19 -2.78
C VAL A 67 -20.02 -3.98 -3.59
N SER A 68 -20.88 -4.19 -4.58
CA SER A 68 -21.43 -3.10 -5.37
C SER A 68 -22.46 -2.30 -4.57
N LEU A 69 -22.67 -1.03 -4.93
CA LEU A 69 -23.70 -0.18 -4.30
C LEU A 69 -25.11 -0.80 -4.40
N ASN A 70 -25.38 -1.53 -5.48
CA ASN A 70 -26.65 -2.21 -5.68
C ASN A 70 -26.87 -3.34 -4.69
N GLU A 71 -25.82 -4.09 -4.33
CA GLU A 71 -25.90 -5.17 -3.34
C GLU A 71 -26.18 -4.65 -1.93
N VAL A 72 -25.75 -3.42 -1.62
CA VAL A 72 -25.96 -2.77 -0.33
C VAL A 72 -27.32 -2.04 -0.26
N ARG A 73 -27.99 -1.84 -1.40
CA ARG A 73 -29.26 -1.11 -1.45
C ARG A 73 -30.30 -1.79 -0.56
N ASN A 74 -30.99 -0.97 0.24
CA ASN A 74 -32.00 -1.40 1.22
C ASN A 74 -31.48 -2.36 2.32
N ARG A 75 -30.16 -2.40 2.55
CA ARG A 75 -29.56 -3.09 3.69
C ARG A 75 -29.16 -2.08 4.77
N ILE A 76 -29.19 -2.53 6.03
CA ILE A 76 -28.63 -1.77 7.14
C ILE A 76 -27.11 -1.94 7.08
N LEU A 77 -26.39 -0.85 6.86
CA LEU A 77 -24.93 -0.80 6.90
C LEU A 77 -24.49 -0.42 8.32
N ILE A 78 -23.63 -1.25 8.91
CA ILE A 78 -22.99 -0.95 10.20
C ILE A 78 -21.54 -0.59 9.92
N VAL A 79 -21.12 0.57 10.42
CA VAL A 79 -19.74 1.05 10.31
C VAL A 79 -19.08 0.92 11.68
N ASP A 80 -17.96 0.20 11.74
CA ASP A 80 -17.14 0.11 12.94
C ASP A 80 -16.29 1.36 13.12
N GLY A 81 -16.71 2.24 14.03
CA GLY A 81 -16.00 3.49 14.32
C GLY A 81 -14.64 3.31 15.00
N TYR A 82 -14.40 2.19 15.70
CA TYR A 82 -13.12 1.97 16.37
C TYR A 82 -12.00 1.77 15.34
N ASN A 83 -12.23 0.88 14.38
CA ASN A 83 -11.26 0.60 13.31
C ASN A 83 -11.08 1.79 12.36
N VAL A 84 -12.11 2.61 12.14
CA VAL A 84 -12.04 3.83 11.32
C VAL A 84 -11.18 4.92 11.98
N LEU A 85 -11.20 5.04 13.31
CA LEU A 85 -10.43 6.07 14.03
C LEU A 85 -8.99 5.63 14.37
N ALA A 86 -8.75 4.33 14.51
CA ALA A 86 -7.45 3.80 14.91
C ALA A 86 -6.43 3.67 13.75
N THR A 87 -6.90 3.64 12.49
CA THR A 87 -6.08 3.38 11.29
C THR A 87 -5.77 4.67 10.52
#